data_AF-A0A370HHW1-F1
#
_entry.id   AF-A0A370HHW1-F1
#
_cell.length_a   1.000
_cell.length_b   1.000
_cell.length_c   1.000
_cell.angle_alpha   90.00
_cell.angle_beta   90.00
_cell.angle_gamma   90.00
#
_symmetry.space_group_name_H-M   'P 1'
#
loop_
_entity.id
_entity.type
_entity.pdbx_description
1 polymer ?
#
loop_
_entity_poly.entity_id
_entity_poly.type
_entity_poly.pdbx_seq_one_letter_code
_entity_poly.pdbx_strand_id
1 'polypeptide(L)'
;MSRAATAVLAATALVASFQPLAAQGFFERLFGPPVGQPGMPPQPQPQYRQQPQFRPQPQPQPRQQSQPQRSQPQQRSSSQPQPQQPQQQAEPAPAAAEPPPAPYEKELLRLAEIMGSLALLRPLCAASDANEWSRRMQMLMEAEGTTPGRKERLAGAYNKGYQAFALTYHACTASAQEASNRYIREGELLARNIAGRYGG
;
A
#
# COMPACT_ATOMS: atom_id res chain seq x y z
N MET A 1 -9.42 -18.00 -76.78
CA MET A 1 -9.33 -18.68 -75.48
C MET A 1 -8.24 -17.99 -74.67
N SER A 2 -8.58 -16.99 -73.86
CA SER A 2 -7.61 -16.30 -72.99
C SER A 2 -8.03 -16.52 -71.54
N ARG A 3 -7.19 -17.24 -70.78
CA ARG A 3 -7.41 -17.49 -69.35
C ARG A 3 -6.82 -16.33 -68.55
N ALA A 4 -7.67 -15.69 -67.76
CA ALA A 4 -7.31 -14.71 -66.75
C ALA A 4 -6.52 -15.40 -65.61
N ALA A 5 -5.44 -14.75 -65.15
CA ALA A 5 -4.74 -15.14 -63.94
C ALA A 5 -4.87 -13.98 -62.94
N THR A 6 -5.89 -14.08 -62.09
CA THR A 6 -6.10 -13.18 -60.95
C THR A 6 -5.15 -13.59 -59.84
N ALA A 7 -4.11 -12.80 -59.61
CA ALA A 7 -3.21 -13.00 -58.47
C ALA A 7 -3.90 -12.51 -57.20
N VAL A 8 -4.33 -13.45 -56.34
CA VAL A 8 -4.82 -13.16 -54.99
C VAL A 8 -3.60 -12.93 -54.09
N LEU A 9 -3.31 -11.67 -53.78
CA LEU A 9 -2.37 -11.30 -52.73
C LEU A 9 -3.00 -11.66 -51.38
N ALA A 10 -2.57 -12.78 -50.79
CA ALA A 10 -2.90 -13.16 -49.44
C ALA A 10 -2.16 -12.23 -48.46
N ALA A 11 -2.87 -11.27 -47.89
CA ALA A 11 -2.39 -10.45 -46.78
C ALA A 11 -2.31 -11.34 -45.52
N THR A 12 -1.13 -11.89 -45.24
CA THR A 12 -0.82 -12.50 -43.95
C THR A 12 -0.78 -11.41 -42.89
N ALA A 13 -1.91 -11.22 -42.21
CA ALA A 13 -1.96 -10.45 -40.98
C ALA A 13 -1.21 -11.23 -39.90
N LEU A 14 0.04 -10.83 -39.64
CA LEU A 14 0.76 -11.17 -38.42
C LEU A 14 -0.01 -10.55 -37.26
N VAL A 15 -0.88 -11.33 -36.63
CA VAL A 15 -1.44 -11.01 -35.32
C VAL A 15 -0.29 -11.12 -34.33
N ALA A 16 0.39 -10.00 -34.10
CA ALA A 16 1.33 -9.88 -33.00
C ALA A 16 0.55 -10.09 -31.70
N SER A 17 0.69 -11.28 -31.12
CA SER A 17 0.24 -11.58 -29.77
C SER A 17 0.89 -10.59 -28.82
N PHE A 18 0.12 -9.59 -28.37
CA PHE A 18 0.45 -8.73 -27.24
C PHE A 18 0.46 -9.60 -25.97
N GLN A 19 1.55 -10.33 -25.77
CA GLN A 19 1.87 -10.90 -24.47
C GLN A 19 2.45 -9.76 -23.62
N PRO A 20 1.85 -9.39 -22.49
CA PRO A 20 2.48 -8.44 -21.59
C PRO A 20 3.75 -9.09 -21.04
N LEU A 21 4.92 -8.62 -21.51
CA LEU A 21 6.25 -9.02 -21.03
C LEU A 21 6.48 -8.72 -19.53
N ALA A 22 5.48 -8.21 -18.81
CA ALA A 22 5.57 -7.88 -17.40
C ALA A 22 5.49 -9.12 -16.47
N ALA A 23 4.86 -10.22 -16.89
CA ALA A 23 4.66 -11.37 -16.00
C ALA A 23 5.89 -12.29 -15.89
N GLN A 24 6.72 -12.36 -16.93
CA GLN A 24 7.85 -13.29 -17.05
C GLN A 24 9.04 -12.78 -16.22
N GLY A 25 9.09 -13.15 -14.94
CA GLY A 25 10.10 -12.67 -13.99
C GLY A 25 9.58 -11.64 -12.98
N PHE A 26 8.28 -11.34 -13.00
CA PHE A 26 7.64 -10.56 -11.94
C PHE A 26 7.68 -11.32 -10.62
N PHE A 27 7.21 -12.58 -10.60
CA PHE A 27 7.27 -13.42 -9.40
C PHE A 27 8.72 -13.66 -8.97
N GLU A 28 9.66 -13.77 -9.89
CA GLU A 28 11.08 -13.94 -9.55
C GLU A 28 11.71 -12.67 -8.95
N ARG A 29 11.25 -11.47 -9.34
CA ARG A 29 11.64 -10.20 -8.70
C ARG A 29 10.88 -9.92 -7.40
N LEU A 30 9.63 -10.34 -7.31
CA LEU A 30 8.77 -10.14 -6.14
C LEU A 30 9.12 -11.14 -5.01
N PHE A 31 9.53 -12.36 -5.38
CA PHE A 31 9.68 -13.50 -4.49
C PHE A 31 11.03 -14.22 -4.57
N GLY A 32 11.91 -13.83 -5.49
CA GLY A 32 13.27 -14.36 -5.56
C GLY A 32 14.15 -13.88 -4.40
N PRO A 33 15.33 -14.52 -4.22
CA PRO A 33 16.32 -14.09 -3.24
C PRO A 33 16.68 -12.61 -3.50
N PRO A 34 16.88 -11.80 -2.45
CA PRO A 34 17.34 -10.42 -2.64
C PRO A 34 18.64 -10.46 -3.42
N VAL A 35 18.65 -9.90 -4.63
CA VAL A 35 19.90 -9.71 -5.37
C VAL A 35 20.67 -8.67 -4.58
N GLY A 36 21.68 -9.11 -3.83
CA GLY A 36 22.59 -8.21 -3.13
C GLY A 36 23.21 -7.30 -4.19
N GLN A 37 22.79 -6.05 -4.23
CA GLN A 37 23.37 -5.09 -5.16
C GLN A 37 24.83 -4.90 -4.76
N PRO A 38 25.81 -5.27 -5.61
CA PRO A 38 27.19 -4.99 -5.30
C PRO A 38 27.42 -3.47 -5.39
N GLY A 39 27.77 -2.84 -4.27
CA GLY A 39 28.45 -1.54 -4.27
C GLY A 39 27.60 -0.28 -4.13
N MET A 40 26.34 -0.34 -3.69
CA MET A 40 25.62 0.90 -3.35
C MET A 40 26.03 1.36 -1.93
N PRO A 41 26.50 2.62 -1.75
CA PRO A 41 26.72 3.15 -0.41
C PRO A 41 25.37 3.13 0.35
N PRO A 42 25.38 2.88 1.66
CA PRO A 42 24.15 2.88 2.44
C PRO A 42 23.41 4.20 2.22
N GLN A 43 22.20 4.12 1.65
CA GLN A 43 21.30 5.26 1.59
C GLN A 43 21.10 5.78 3.02
N PRO A 44 21.21 7.10 3.27
CA PRO A 44 20.92 7.63 4.58
C PRO A 44 19.48 7.26 4.91
N GLN A 45 19.28 6.46 5.95
CA GLN A 45 17.94 6.08 6.37
C GLN A 45 17.17 7.37 6.68
N PRO A 46 15.92 7.53 6.20
CA PRO A 46 15.09 8.61 6.69
C PRO A 46 15.02 8.42 8.20
N GLN A 47 15.58 9.39 8.94
CA GLN A 47 15.40 9.49 10.38
C GLN A 47 13.90 9.53 10.61
N TYR A 48 13.31 8.38 10.95
CA TYR A 48 11.97 8.29 11.51
C TYR A 48 12.00 9.21 12.71
N ARG A 49 11.53 10.44 12.52
CA ARG A 49 11.42 11.45 13.55
C ARG A 49 10.57 10.82 14.64
N GLN A 50 11.23 10.34 15.69
CA GLN A 50 10.58 9.92 16.93
C GLN A 50 9.59 11.03 17.27
N GLN A 51 8.30 10.70 17.32
CA GLN A 51 7.30 11.70 17.67
C GLN A 51 7.66 12.21 19.07
N PRO A 52 7.71 13.54 19.29
CA PRO A 52 7.96 14.07 20.62
C PRO A 52 6.86 13.55 21.56
N GLN A 53 7.29 12.92 22.65
CA GLN A 53 6.44 12.44 23.75
C GLN A 53 5.39 13.52 24.08
N PHE A 54 4.11 13.17 23.99
CA PHE A 54 3.02 14.02 24.47
C PHE A 54 3.23 14.26 25.97
N ARG A 55 3.74 15.44 26.32
CA ARG A 55 3.75 15.92 27.70
C ARG A 55 2.33 16.44 27.99
N PRO A 56 1.55 15.84 28.91
CA PRO A 56 0.26 16.38 29.27
C PRO A 56 0.46 17.79 29.85
N GLN A 57 -0.14 18.80 29.21
CA GLN A 57 -0.16 20.15 29.76
C GLN A 57 -1.06 20.16 31.01
N PRO A 58 -0.64 20.77 32.13
CA PRO A 58 -1.51 20.90 33.30
C PRO A 58 -2.71 21.79 32.95
N GLN A 59 -3.91 21.29 33.21
CA GLN A 59 -5.14 22.05 32.98
C GLN A 59 -5.23 23.23 33.98
N PRO A 60 -5.52 24.46 33.54
CA PRO A 60 -5.74 25.58 34.46
C PRO A 60 -7.06 25.36 35.24
N GLN A 61 -6.99 25.47 36.57
CA GLN A 61 -8.17 25.38 37.44
C GLN A 61 -9.11 26.56 37.21
N PRO A 62 -10.43 26.36 37.21
CA PRO A 62 -11.39 27.46 37.06
C PRO A 62 -11.40 28.32 38.32
N ARG A 63 -10.93 29.57 38.21
CA ARG A 63 -11.17 30.58 39.24
C ARG A 63 -12.66 30.89 39.28
N GLN A 64 -13.30 30.60 40.41
CA GLN A 64 -14.59 31.18 40.77
C GLN A 64 -14.40 32.69 40.94
N GLN A 65 -14.86 33.48 39.97
CA GLN A 65 -15.03 34.91 40.14
C GLN A 65 -16.51 35.26 40.01
N SER A 66 -17.03 35.76 41.13
CA SER A 66 -18.35 36.27 41.39
C SER A 66 -18.74 37.37 40.40
N GLN A 67 -19.96 37.27 39.85
CA GLN A 67 -20.57 38.32 39.03
C GLN A 67 -20.95 39.54 39.89
N PRO A 68 -20.94 40.73 39.29
CA PRO A 68 -22.17 41.51 39.29
C PRO A 68 -22.56 41.97 37.87
N GLN A 69 -23.86 41.85 37.58
CA GLN A 69 -24.51 42.32 36.36
C GLN A 69 -24.36 43.83 36.18
N ARG A 70 -24.03 44.26 34.96
CA ARG A 70 -24.56 45.52 34.43
C ARG A 70 -24.85 45.39 32.94
N SER A 71 -26.13 45.53 32.63
CA SER A 71 -26.78 45.40 31.33
C SER A 71 -26.27 46.43 30.33
N GLN A 72 -25.91 45.98 29.13
CA GLN A 72 -25.96 46.78 27.89
C GLN A 72 -26.48 45.90 26.75
N PRO A 73 -27.55 46.31 26.04
CA PRO A 73 -28.04 45.63 24.85
C PRO A 73 -27.46 46.31 23.61
N GLN A 74 -26.49 45.70 22.92
CA GLN A 74 -26.17 46.07 21.54
C GLN A 74 -25.48 44.94 20.77
N GLN A 75 -26.26 44.38 19.84
CA GLN A 75 -25.87 43.84 18.54
C GLN A 75 -24.87 42.69 18.55
N ARG A 76 -25.41 41.47 18.72
CA ARG A 76 -24.84 40.31 18.02
C ARG A 76 -24.93 40.60 16.53
N SER A 77 -23.82 41.03 15.93
CA SER A 77 -23.59 40.77 14.52
C SER A 77 -23.80 39.28 14.32
N SER A 78 -24.84 38.97 13.57
CA SER A 78 -25.17 37.68 13.04
C SER A 78 -23.89 37.02 12.51
N SER A 79 -23.57 35.84 13.05
CA SER A 79 -22.77 34.88 12.32
C SER A 79 -23.52 34.59 11.03
N GLN A 80 -23.15 35.25 9.94
CA GLN A 80 -23.57 34.84 8.61
C GLN A 80 -23.02 33.43 8.36
N PRO A 81 -23.87 32.45 7.97
CA PRO A 81 -23.38 31.26 7.32
C PRO A 81 -22.69 31.72 6.04
N GLN A 82 -21.37 31.51 5.91
CA GLN A 82 -20.76 31.54 4.59
C GLN A 82 -21.50 30.49 3.76
N PRO A 83 -21.97 30.82 2.54
CA PRO A 83 -22.36 29.80 1.59
C PRO A 83 -21.14 28.91 1.41
N GLN A 84 -21.21 27.70 1.96
CA GLN A 84 -20.34 26.61 1.57
C GLN A 84 -20.52 26.53 0.07
N GLN A 85 -19.52 26.99 -0.70
CA GLN A 85 -19.40 26.57 -2.08
C GLN A 85 -19.59 25.06 -2.04
N PRO A 86 -20.52 24.49 -2.81
CA PRO A 86 -20.64 23.06 -2.89
C PRO A 86 -19.24 22.57 -3.21
N GLN A 87 -18.60 21.90 -2.24
CA GLN A 87 -17.57 20.96 -2.57
C GLN A 87 -18.31 20.05 -3.52
N GLN A 88 -18.02 20.19 -4.82
CA GLN A 88 -18.32 19.16 -5.79
C GLN A 88 -17.58 17.95 -5.23
N GLN A 89 -18.27 17.22 -4.36
CA GLN A 89 -18.26 15.78 -4.35
C GLN A 89 -18.33 15.46 -5.83
N ALA A 90 -17.16 15.15 -6.39
CA ALA A 90 -17.10 14.44 -7.64
C ALA A 90 -18.03 13.26 -7.41
N GLU A 91 -19.22 13.35 -7.98
CA GLU A 91 -20.20 12.29 -8.02
C GLU A 91 -19.39 11.05 -8.40
N PRO A 92 -19.35 10.00 -7.54
CA PRO A 92 -18.57 8.83 -7.85
C PRO A 92 -19.10 8.33 -9.18
N ALA A 93 -18.29 8.50 -10.24
CA ALA A 93 -18.59 7.95 -11.54
C ALA A 93 -19.02 6.50 -11.30
N PRO A 94 -20.12 6.04 -11.91
CA PRO A 94 -20.70 4.73 -11.61
C PRO A 94 -19.57 3.71 -11.62
N ALA A 95 -19.26 3.16 -10.45
CA ALA A 95 -18.18 2.21 -10.29
C ALA A 95 -18.52 1.07 -11.24
N ALA A 96 -17.75 0.97 -12.33
CA ALA A 96 -17.82 -0.19 -13.20
C ALA A 96 -17.73 -1.41 -12.28
N ALA A 97 -18.71 -2.31 -12.40
CA ALA A 97 -18.81 -3.48 -11.53
C ALA A 97 -17.44 -4.15 -11.46
N GLU A 98 -16.87 -4.21 -10.25
CA GLU A 98 -15.54 -4.74 -10.06
C GLU A 98 -15.54 -6.22 -10.50
N PRO A 99 -14.54 -6.68 -11.26
CA PRO A 99 -14.47 -8.08 -11.64
C PRO A 99 -14.51 -8.97 -10.40
N PRO A 100 -15.08 -10.18 -10.50
CA PRO A 100 -15.12 -11.09 -9.37
C PRO A 100 -13.70 -11.33 -8.83
N PRO A 101 -13.58 -11.51 -7.50
CA PRO A 101 -12.28 -11.66 -6.86
C PRO A 101 -11.54 -12.88 -7.43
N ALA A 102 -10.25 -12.72 -7.70
CA ALA A 102 -9.41 -13.82 -8.14
C ALA A 102 -9.39 -14.93 -7.08
N PRO A 103 -9.30 -16.22 -7.47
CA PRO A 103 -9.27 -17.34 -6.52
C PRO A 103 -8.16 -17.23 -5.45
N TYR A 104 -7.04 -16.59 -5.79
CA TYR A 104 -5.86 -16.39 -4.96
C TYR A 104 -5.82 -15.05 -4.21
N GLU A 105 -6.89 -14.27 -4.27
CA GLU A 105 -6.89 -12.92 -3.73
C GLU A 105 -6.69 -12.90 -2.21
N LYS A 106 -7.22 -13.90 -1.49
CA LYS A 106 -7.02 -14.01 -0.04
C LYS A 106 -5.53 -14.18 0.30
N GLU A 107 -4.83 -14.98 -0.47
CA GLU A 107 -3.40 -15.22 -0.33
C GLU A 107 -2.59 -13.94 -0.64
N LEU A 108 -3.00 -13.15 -1.64
CA LEU A 108 -2.37 -11.85 -1.92
C LEU A 108 -2.60 -10.83 -0.81
N LEU A 109 -3.80 -10.76 -0.24
CA LEU A 109 -4.08 -9.87 0.89
C LEU A 109 -3.25 -10.28 2.10
N ARG A 110 -3.15 -11.60 2.38
CA ARG A 110 -2.28 -12.08 3.46
C ARG A 110 -0.82 -11.73 3.20
N LEU A 111 -0.34 -11.93 1.97
CA LEU A 111 1.01 -11.59 1.58
C LEU A 111 1.31 -10.09 1.74
N ALA A 112 0.38 -9.21 1.32
CA ALA A 112 0.49 -7.77 1.52
C ALA A 112 0.60 -7.39 3.00
N GLU A 113 -0.20 -8.01 3.86
CA GLU A 113 -0.12 -7.84 5.32
C GLU A 113 1.26 -8.24 5.86
N ILE A 114 1.79 -9.38 5.43
CA ILE A 114 3.13 -9.84 5.82
C ILE A 114 4.20 -8.84 5.40
N MET A 115 4.14 -8.32 4.16
CA MET A 115 5.07 -7.30 3.68
C MET A 115 5.01 -6.04 4.55
N GLY A 116 3.82 -5.62 4.99
CA GLY A 116 3.64 -4.50 5.91
C GLY A 116 4.27 -4.73 7.27
N SER A 117 4.09 -5.92 7.85
CA SER A 117 4.75 -6.30 9.11
C SER A 117 6.27 -6.31 8.99
N LEU A 118 6.80 -6.84 7.89
CA LEU A 118 8.25 -6.89 7.64
C LEU A 118 8.85 -5.49 7.39
N ALA A 119 8.12 -4.62 6.68
CA ALA A 119 8.52 -3.24 6.45
C ALA A 119 8.69 -2.44 7.75
N LEU A 120 8.00 -2.82 8.83
CA LEU A 120 8.22 -2.25 10.15
C LEU A 120 9.31 -2.98 10.95
N LEU A 121 9.25 -4.31 11.04
CA LEU A 121 10.11 -5.08 11.95
C LEU A 121 11.57 -5.09 11.52
N ARG A 122 11.83 -5.16 10.21
CA ARG A 122 13.19 -5.37 9.69
C ARG A 122 14.11 -4.15 9.82
N PRO A 123 13.66 -2.91 9.58
CA PRO A 123 14.47 -1.72 9.87
C PRO A 123 14.89 -1.64 11.34
N LEU A 124 13.98 -1.98 12.28
CA LEU A 124 14.30 -1.94 13.72
C LEU A 124 15.50 -2.81 14.06
N CYS A 125 15.65 -3.94 13.37
CA CYS A 125 16.73 -4.90 13.55
C CYS A 125 17.89 -4.75 12.55
N ALA A 126 17.96 -3.62 11.82
CA ALA A 126 19.01 -3.32 10.84
C ALA A 126 19.25 -4.44 9.81
N ALA A 127 18.18 -5.15 9.41
CA ALA A 127 18.30 -6.19 8.41
C ALA A 127 18.68 -5.60 7.04
N SER A 128 19.56 -6.28 6.30
CA SER A 128 20.12 -5.79 5.03
C SER A 128 19.09 -5.59 3.91
N ASP A 129 18.00 -6.33 3.97
CA ASP A 129 16.86 -6.32 3.04
C ASP A 129 15.68 -5.49 3.56
N ALA A 130 15.86 -4.66 4.60
CA ALA A 130 14.76 -3.90 5.21
C ALA A 130 13.98 -3.04 4.18
N ASN A 131 14.68 -2.44 3.22
CA ASN A 131 14.07 -1.61 2.17
C ASN A 131 13.33 -2.42 1.08
N GLU A 132 13.57 -3.74 1.00
CA GLU A 132 12.99 -4.57 -0.06
C GLU A 132 11.49 -4.79 0.13
N TRP A 133 10.98 -4.79 1.36
CA TRP A 133 9.58 -5.14 1.64
C TRP A 133 8.59 -4.08 1.12
N SER A 134 8.91 -2.80 1.30
CA SER A 134 8.13 -1.70 0.71
C SER A 134 8.20 -1.72 -0.83
N ARG A 135 9.35 -2.08 -1.39
CA ARG A 135 9.53 -2.22 -2.85
C ARG A 135 8.72 -3.38 -3.42
N ARG A 136 8.72 -4.53 -2.73
CA ARG A 136 7.90 -5.70 -3.06
C ARG A 136 6.41 -5.37 -3.02
N MET A 137 5.96 -4.60 -2.03
CA MET A 137 4.57 -4.13 -2.00
C MET A 137 4.21 -3.27 -3.22
N GLN A 138 5.10 -2.37 -3.66
CA GLN A 138 4.87 -1.57 -4.86
C GLN A 138 4.76 -2.43 -6.12
N MET A 139 5.64 -3.43 -6.26
CA MET A 139 5.56 -4.40 -7.36
C MET A 139 4.24 -5.19 -7.32
N LEU A 140 3.80 -5.64 -6.14
CA LEU A 140 2.51 -6.31 -5.98
C LEU A 140 1.34 -5.40 -6.41
N MET A 141 1.34 -4.13 -6.02
CA MET A 141 0.32 -3.14 -6.42
C MET A 141 0.28 -2.93 -7.93
N GLU A 142 1.42 -2.92 -8.60
CA GLU A 142 1.50 -2.72 -10.04
C GLU A 142 0.94 -3.92 -10.82
N ALA A 143 1.23 -5.14 -10.37
CA ALA A 143 0.74 -6.34 -11.03
C ALA A 143 -0.72 -6.67 -10.72
N GLU A 144 -1.12 -6.57 -9.45
CA GLU A 144 -2.40 -7.07 -8.97
C GLU A 144 -3.41 -5.98 -8.66
N GLY A 145 -2.98 -4.73 -8.50
CA GLY A 145 -3.86 -3.59 -8.27
C GLY A 145 -4.51 -3.08 -9.56
N THR A 146 -5.19 -3.93 -10.31
CA THR A 146 -5.76 -3.56 -11.63
C THR A 146 -6.95 -2.61 -11.54
N THR A 147 -7.64 -2.57 -10.39
CA THR A 147 -8.77 -1.68 -10.10
C THR A 147 -8.49 -0.84 -8.84
N PRO A 148 -9.16 0.32 -8.68
CA PRO A 148 -9.05 1.12 -7.45
C PRO A 148 -9.40 0.32 -6.19
N GLY A 149 -10.51 -0.44 -6.20
CA GLY A 149 -10.93 -1.26 -5.06
C GLY A 149 -9.92 -2.36 -4.69
N ARG A 150 -9.29 -3.00 -5.67
CA ARG A 150 -8.24 -4.00 -5.44
C ARG A 150 -6.96 -3.38 -4.90
N LYS A 151 -6.55 -2.21 -5.42
CA LYS A 151 -5.44 -1.42 -4.84
C LYS A 151 -5.71 -1.04 -3.38
N GLU A 152 -6.91 -0.56 -3.08
CA GLU A 152 -7.30 -0.16 -1.72
C GLU A 152 -7.24 -1.34 -0.74
N ARG A 153 -7.73 -2.52 -1.15
CA ARG A 153 -7.68 -3.72 -0.31
C ARG A 153 -6.24 -4.20 -0.06
N LEU A 154 -5.40 -4.19 -1.09
CA LEU A 154 -3.97 -4.50 -0.97
C LEU A 154 -3.25 -3.49 -0.04
N ALA A 155 -3.47 -2.18 -0.21
CA ALA A 155 -2.96 -1.14 0.69
C ALA A 155 -3.45 -1.33 2.11
N GLY A 156 -4.74 -1.60 2.29
CA GLY A 156 -5.37 -1.82 3.59
C GLY A 156 -4.73 -2.99 4.33
N ALA A 157 -4.49 -4.11 3.64
CA ALA A 157 -3.81 -5.26 4.22
C ALA A 157 -2.37 -4.95 4.63
N TYR A 158 -1.59 -4.29 3.77
CA TYR A 158 -0.24 -3.81 4.10
C TYR A 158 -0.23 -2.90 5.33
N ASN A 159 -1.10 -1.90 5.36
CA ASN A 159 -1.22 -0.96 6.46
C ASN A 159 -1.61 -1.67 7.76
N LYS A 160 -2.52 -2.65 7.70
CA LYS A 160 -2.88 -3.50 8.85
C LYS A 160 -1.65 -4.22 9.41
N GLY A 161 -0.84 -4.84 8.57
CA GLY A 161 0.36 -5.55 8.98
C GLY A 161 1.42 -4.64 9.59
N TYR A 162 1.62 -3.45 9.03
CA TYR A 162 2.51 -2.43 9.57
C TYR A 162 2.03 -1.94 10.95
N GLN A 163 0.76 -1.56 11.05
CA GLN A 163 0.20 -1.04 12.31
C GLN A 163 0.14 -2.07 13.43
N ALA A 164 0.05 -3.37 13.10
CA ALA A 164 0.05 -4.46 14.09
C ALA A 164 1.28 -4.43 15.02
N PHE A 165 2.41 -3.92 14.54
CA PHE A 165 3.64 -3.84 15.31
C PHE A 165 4.03 -2.40 15.70
N ALA A 166 3.47 -1.39 15.02
CA ALA A 166 3.91 0.01 15.13
C ALA A 166 3.76 0.59 16.53
N LEU A 167 2.77 0.11 17.28
CA LEU A 167 2.49 0.56 18.64
C LEU A 167 3.28 -0.20 19.71
N THR A 168 3.85 -1.36 19.37
CA THR A 168 4.49 -2.27 20.36
C THR A 168 6.01 -2.28 20.22
N TYR A 169 6.55 -2.11 19.02
CA TYR A 169 7.98 -2.14 18.76
C TYR A 169 8.50 -0.80 18.25
N HIS A 170 9.48 -0.26 18.97
CA HIS A 170 10.24 0.93 18.59
C HIS A 170 11.76 0.69 18.56
N ALA A 171 12.18 -0.53 18.90
CA ALA A 171 13.57 -0.99 18.86
C ALA A 171 13.56 -2.50 18.56
N CYS A 172 14.69 -3.03 18.10
CA CYS A 172 14.83 -4.47 17.92
C CYS A 172 14.78 -5.19 19.28
N THR A 173 13.92 -6.19 19.37
CA THR A 173 13.81 -7.09 20.52
C THR A 173 13.88 -8.53 20.03
N ALA A 174 14.14 -9.50 20.91
CA ALA A 174 14.14 -10.91 20.56
C ALA A 174 12.78 -11.36 19.98
N SER A 175 11.67 -10.84 20.51
CA SER A 175 10.33 -11.14 20.00
C SER A 175 10.06 -10.49 18.64
N ALA A 176 10.59 -9.28 18.38
CA ALA A 176 10.50 -8.65 17.06
C ALA A 176 11.30 -9.42 16.00
N GLN A 177 12.51 -9.89 16.34
CA GLN A 177 13.32 -10.73 15.45
C GLN A 177 12.60 -12.05 15.13
N GLU A 178 12.06 -12.71 16.15
CA GLU A 178 11.35 -13.97 15.97
C GLU A 178 10.07 -13.80 15.13
N ALA A 179 9.30 -12.73 15.38
CA ALA A 179 8.16 -12.40 14.54
C ALA A 179 8.57 -12.16 13.08
N SER A 180 9.62 -11.38 12.85
CA SER A 180 10.17 -11.13 11.51
C SER A 180 10.52 -12.45 10.80
N ASN A 181 11.25 -13.35 11.47
CA ASN A 181 11.65 -14.63 10.89
C ASN A 181 10.46 -15.54 10.54
N ARG A 182 9.40 -15.53 11.35
CA ARG A 182 8.15 -16.26 11.04
C ARG A 182 7.48 -15.71 9.80
N TYR A 183 7.37 -14.39 9.70
CA TYR A 183 6.75 -13.72 8.57
C TYR A 183 7.50 -13.91 7.26
N ILE A 184 8.84 -13.98 7.29
CA ILE A 184 9.64 -14.37 6.12
C ILE A 184 9.22 -15.74 5.61
N ARG A 185 9.22 -16.75 6.50
CA ARG A 185 8.87 -18.13 6.12
C ARG A 185 7.45 -18.25 5.58
N GLU A 186 6.51 -17.55 6.21
CA GLU A 186 5.11 -17.53 5.77
C GLU A 186 4.95 -16.84 4.41
N GLY A 187 5.57 -15.67 4.24
CA GLY A 187 5.52 -14.91 2.99
C GLY A 187 6.13 -15.69 1.82
N GLU A 188 7.25 -16.36 2.04
CA GLU A 188 7.87 -17.24 1.03
C GLU A 188 6.99 -18.43 0.66
N LEU A 189 6.31 -19.04 1.63
CA LEU A 189 5.41 -20.15 1.37
C LEU A 189 4.20 -19.70 0.55
N LEU A 190 3.59 -18.57 0.90
CA LEU A 190 2.47 -17.99 0.16
C LEU A 190 2.89 -17.63 -1.27
N ALA A 191 4.01 -16.96 -1.42
CA ALA A 191 4.61 -16.62 -2.70
C ALA A 191 4.74 -17.84 -3.63
N ARG A 192 5.40 -18.90 -3.14
CA ARG A 192 5.60 -20.14 -3.91
C ARG A 192 4.28 -20.83 -4.23
N ASN A 193 3.32 -20.81 -3.31
CA ASN A 193 2.01 -21.42 -3.53
C ASN A 193 1.24 -20.68 -4.64
N ILE A 194 1.21 -19.34 -4.58
CA ILE A 194 0.56 -18.53 -5.61
C ILE A 194 1.23 -18.76 -6.97
N ALA A 195 2.57 -18.66 -7.04
CA ALA A 195 3.31 -18.89 -8.27
C ALA A 195 3.11 -20.31 -8.81
N GLY A 196 3.19 -21.33 -7.96
CA GLY A 196 3.07 -22.73 -8.38
C GLY A 196 1.67 -23.11 -8.86
N ARG A 197 0.62 -22.41 -8.41
CA ARG A 197 -0.77 -22.70 -8.78
C ARG A 197 -1.31 -21.81 -9.89
N TYR A 198 -0.80 -20.58 -10.00
CA TYR A 198 -1.38 -19.54 -10.84
C TYR A 198 -0.35 -18.82 -11.73
N GLY A 199 0.93 -19.24 -11.71
CA GLY A 199 2.06 -18.52 -12.31
C GLY A 199 2.23 -18.61 -13.83
N GLY A 200 1.57 -19.56 -14.51
CA GLY A 200 1.57 -19.67 -15.98
C GLY A 200 2.86 -20.20 -16.60
#